data_AF-A0A2K9N722-F1
#
_entry.id   AF-A0A2K9N722-F1
#
_cell.length_a   1.000
_cell.length_b   1.000
_cell.length_c   1.000
_cell.angle_alpha   90.00
_cell.angle_beta   90.00
_cell.angle_gamma   90.00
#
_symmetry.space_group_name_H-M   'P 1'
#
loop_
_entity.id
_entity.type
_entity.pdbx_description
1 polymer ?
#
loop_
_entity_poly.entity_id
_entity_poly.type
_entity_poly.pdbx_seq_one_letter_code
_entity_poly.pdbx_strand_id
1 'polypeptide(L)'
;MCVILPFARQRFTPMDMVAWKSILADRRRRGLWQRTERSSTRERDWILVWLPGLKDPSLRLERDAQGTYRLSFHDGKGWFQFRQGPEIIDCLAHVEPTDREDRAKRRAD
;
A
#
# COMPACT_ATOMS: atom_id res chain seq x y z
N MET A 1 23.53 -28.75 2.27
CA MET A 1 23.33 -28.09 0.96
C MET A 1 22.18 -27.11 1.11
N CYS A 2 22.49 -25.83 1.34
CA CYS A 2 21.46 -24.80 1.49
C CYS A 2 20.96 -24.38 0.11
N VAL A 3 19.69 -24.67 -0.18
CA VAL A 3 19.05 -24.20 -1.41
C VAL A 3 18.77 -22.71 -1.23
N ILE A 4 19.61 -21.87 -1.85
CA ILE A 4 19.34 -20.44 -1.96
C ILE A 4 18.20 -20.29 -2.97
N LEU A 5 16.97 -20.20 -2.48
CA LEU A 5 15.82 -19.87 -3.31
C LEU A 5 15.98 -18.40 -3.74
N PRO A 6 16.07 -18.10 -5.05
CA PRO A 6 16.12 -16.71 -5.48
C PRO A 6 14.87 -16.01 -4.95
N PHE A 7 15.08 -14.91 -4.22
CA PHE A 7 13.98 -14.12 -3.69
C PHE A 7 13.13 -13.67 -4.88
N ALA A 8 11.89 -14.15 -4.96
CA ALA A 8 11.00 -13.76 -6.05
C ALA A 8 10.89 -12.23 -6.05
N ARG A 9 11.25 -11.58 -7.16
CA ARG A 9 11.31 -10.11 -7.28
C ARG A 9 9.99 -9.42 -6.90
N GLN A 10 8.91 -10.18 -6.98
CA GLN A 10 7.52 -9.81 -6.69
C GLN A 10 7.21 -9.80 -5.18
N ARG A 11 8.16 -10.17 -4.31
CA ARG A 11 8.01 -10.20 -2.85
C ARG A 11 8.59 -8.95 -2.21
N PHE A 12 7.96 -8.53 -1.11
CA PHE A 12 8.51 -7.50 -0.23
C PHE A 12 9.74 -8.05 0.48
N THR A 13 10.86 -7.34 0.36
CA THR A 13 12.09 -7.65 1.06
C THR A 13 11.94 -7.37 2.57
N PRO A 14 12.83 -7.92 3.43
CA PRO A 14 12.83 -7.58 4.85
C PRO A 14 12.97 -6.08 5.10
N MET A 15 13.75 -5.36 4.28
CA MET A 15 13.91 -3.91 4.38
C MET A 15 12.61 -3.17 4.08
N ASP A 16 11.88 -3.62 3.05
CA ASP A 16 10.56 -3.05 2.72
C ASP A 16 9.60 -3.19 3.90
N MET A 17 9.60 -4.35 4.55
CA MET A 17 8.74 -4.61 5.70
C MET A 17 9.11 -3.74 6.91
N VAL A 18 10.37 -3.37 7.09
CA VAL A 18 10.79 -2.42 8.14
C VAL A 18 10.27 -1.02 7.84
N ALA A 19 10.49 -0.52 6.62
CA ALA A 19 9.98 0.79 6.20
C ALA A 19 8.45 0.85 6.30
N TRP A 20 7.76 -0.21 5.86
CA TRP A 20 6.32 -0.35 5.98
C TRP A 20 5.84 -0.28 7.44
N LYS A 21 6.48 -1.02 8.35
CA LYS A 21 6.10 -1.04 9.77
C LYS A 21 6.24 0.33 10.44
N SER A 22 7.29 1.08 10.11
CA SER A 22 7.48 2.44 10.62
C SER A 22 6.34 3.37 10.20
N ILE A 23 5.91 3.27 8.93
CA ILE A 23 4.79 4.05 8.39
C ILE A 23 3.47 3.61 9.03
N LEU A 24 3.23 2.31 9.12
CA LEU A 24 2.04 1.75 9.77
C LEU A 24 1.90 2.27 11.21
N ALA A 25 3.00 2.33 11.96
CA ALA A 25 2.99 2.82 13.33
C ALA A 25 2.59 4.30 13.42
N ASP A 26 3.13 5.16 12.56
CA ASP A 26 2.74 6.58 12.48
C ASP A 26 1.27 6.75 12.06
N ARG A 27 0.84 6.08 10.99
CA ARG A 27 -0.52 6.22 10.44
C ARG A 27 -1.58 5.67 11.38
N ARG A 28 -1.31 4.56 12.05
CA ARG A 28 -2.20 4.00 13.08
C ARG A 28 -2.27 4.91 14.30
N ARG A 29 -1.15 5.52 14.73
CA ARG A 29 -1.13 6.50 15.82
C ARG A 29 -2.00 7.72 15.51
N ARG A 30 -2.02 8.17 14.26
CA ARG A 30 -2.88 9.27 13.77
C ARG A 30 -4.33 8.84 13.54
N GLY A 31 -4.68 7.57 13.76
CA GLY A 31 -6.02 7.04 13.51
C GLY A 31 -6.41 6.96 12.03
N LEU A 32 -5.44 7.08 11.11
CA LEU A 32 -5.72 7.11 9.67
C LEU A 32 -5.95 5.71 9.08
N TRP A 33 -5.32 4.69 9.66
CA TRP A 33 -5.41 3.29 9.21
C TRP A 33 -5.86 2.40 10.37
N GLN A 34 -6.84 1.55 10.11
CA GLN A 34 -7.44 0.68 11.12
C GLN A 34 -6.80 -0.71 11.15
N ARG A 35 -6.58 -1.30 9.98
CA ARG A 35 -6.05 -2.66 9.84
C ARG A 35 -5.13 -2.74 8.63
N THR A 36 -4.14 -3.61 8.73
CA THR A 36 -3.32 -4.02 7.59
C THR A 36 -3.17 -5.52 7.56
N GLU A 37 -3.16 -6.11 6.38
CA GLU A 37 -3.00 -7.55 6.17
C GLU A 37 -2.07 -7.79 5.00
N ARG A 38 -1.11 -8.70 5.17
CA ARG A 38 -0.24 -9.14 4.08
C ARG A 38 -0.81 -10.42 3.51
N SER A 39 -1.04 -10.43 2.20
CA SER A 39 -1.42 -11.62 1.45
C SER A 39 -0.34 -11.91 0.42
N SER A 40 0.41 -12.98 0.65
CA SER A 40 1.52 -13.42 -0.20
C SER A 40 1.18 -14.74 -0.87
N THR A 41 1.27 -14.78 -2.19
CA THR A 41 1.14 -15.99 -3.01
C THR A 41 2.51 -16.38 -3.60
N ARG A 42 2.55 -17.44 -4.41
CA ARG A 42 3.77 -17.84 -5.14
C ARG A 42 4.24 -16.75 -6.10
N GLU A 43 3.29 -16.02 -6.69
CA GLU A 43 3.54 -15.07 -7.76
C GLU A 43 3.42 -13.63 -7.31
N ARG A 44 2.69 -13.33 -6.25
CA ARG A 44 2.40 -11.94 -5.86
C ARG A 44 2.51 -11.75 -4.37
N ASP A 45 2.79 -10.53 -3.95
CA ASP A 45 2.83 -10.15 -2.55
C ASP A 45 2.11 -8.82 -2.41
N TRP A 46 1.07 -8.83 -1.58
CA TRP A 46 0.18 -7.70 -1.40
C TRP A 46 0.15 -7.30 0.07
N ILE A 47 0.13 -6.00 0.31
CA ILE A 47 -0.24 -5.44 1.60
C ILE A 47 -1.54 -4.66 1.41
N LEU A 48 -2.58 -5.14 2.06
CA LEU A 48 -3.90 -4.55 2.09
C LEU A 48 -4.02 -3.66 3.32
N VAL A 49 -4.63 -2.49 3.17
CA VAL A 49 -4.90 -1.53 4.24
C VAL A 49 -6.38 -1.17 4.26
N TRP A 50 -6.95 -1.20 5.45
CA TRP A 50 -8.31 -0.74 5.73
C TRP A 50 -8.25 0.63 6.39
N LEU A 51 -8.97 1.59 5.80
CA LEU A 51 -9.22 2.87 6.43
C LEU A 51 -10.33 2.73 7.48
N PRO A 52 -10.37 3.62 8.50
CA PRO A 52 -11.41 3.65 9.50
C PRO A 52 -12.82 3.66 8.90
N GLY A 53 -13.67 2.76 9.38
CA GLY A 53 -15.07 2.71 8.97
C GLY A 53 -15.35 1.97 7.65
N LEU A 54 -14.31 1.48 6.96
CA LEU A 54 -14.47 0.68 5.75
C LEU A 54 -14.37 -0.83 6.06
N LYS A 55 -15.29 -1.62 5.51
CA LYS A 55 -15.31 -3.09 5.62
C LYS A 55 -14.29 -3.75 4.69
N ASP A 56 -14.07 -3.13 3.54
CA ASP A 56 -13.19 -3.63 2.48
C ASP A 56 -11.85 -2.90 2.47
N PRO A 57 -10.77 -3.55 2.02
CA PRO A 57 -9.46 -2.92 1.92
C PRO A 57 -9.51 -1.77 0.92
N SER A 58 -9.04 -0.61 1.34
CA SER A 58 -9.09 0.63 0.57
C SER A 58 -7.78 0.91 -0.14
N LEU A 59 -6.66 0.39 0.37
CA LEU A 59 -5.36 0.47 -0.28
C LEU A 59 -4.76 -0.91 -0.47
N ARG A 60 -4.07 -1.09 -1.60
CA ARG A 60 -3.29 -2.28 -1.91
C ARG A 60 -1.92 -1.85 -2.40
N LEU A 61 -0.90 -2.23 -1.66
CA LEU A 61 0.48 -2.11 -2.09
C LEU A 61 0.93 -3.47 -2.64
N GLU A 62 1.56 -3.46 -3.81
CA GLU A 62 2.12 -4.64 -4.44
C GLU A 62 3.51 -4.35 -5.01
N ARG A 63 4.28 -5.41 -5.26
CA ARG A 63 5.55 -5.32 -5.98
C ARG A 63 5.48 -6.17 -7.24
N ASP A 64 5.74 -5.55 -8.38
CA ASP A 64 5.66 -6.25 -9.67
C ASP A 64 6.90 -7.13 -9.95
N ALA A 65 6.87 -7.87 -11.06
CA ALA A 65 7.96 -8.75 -11.46
C ALA A 65 9.26 -8.01 -11.81
N GLN A 66 9.15 -6.73 -12.14
CA GLN A 66 10.27 -5.82 -12.39
C GLN A 66 10.87 -5.29 -11.09
N GLY A 67 10.21 -5.51 -9.94
CA GLY A 67 10.63 -5.04 -8.63
C GLY A 67 10.11 -3.66 -8.27
N THR A 68 9.22 -3.09 -9.09
CA THR A 68 8.58 -1.79 -8.88
C THR A 68 7.43 -1.92 -7.90
N TYR A 69 7.36 -1.01 -6.94
CA TYR A 69 6.24 -0.93 -6.01
C TYR A 69 5.08 -0.20 -6.68
N ARG A 70 3.87 -0.71 -6.51
CA ARG A 70 2.63 -0.11 -7.01
C ARG A 70 1.64 0.00 -5.88
N LEU A 71 1.08 1.19 -5.71
CA LEU A 71 0.02 1.47 -4.74
C LEU A 71 -1.28 1.71 -5.50
N SER A 72 -2.28 0.89 -5.20
CA SER A 72 -3.64 1.02 -5.71
C SER A 72 -4.58 1.45 -4.60
N PHE A 73 -5.57 2.27 -4.95
CA PHE A 73 -6.70 2.64 -4.10
C PHE A 73 -7.99 2.01 -4.64
N HIS A 74 -8.88 1.60 -3.75
CA HIS A 74 -10.19 1.08 -4.10
C HIS A 74 -11.25 2.16 -3.86
N ASP A 75 -11.87 2.65 -4.93
CA ASP A 75 -12.89 3.73 -4.88
C ASP A 75 -14.33 3.22 -4.65
N GLY A 76 -14.48 1.92 -4.40
CA GLY A 76 -15.78 1.24 -4.27
C GLY A 76 -16.31 0.64 -5.58
N LYS A 77 -15.78 1.04 -6.74
CA LYS A 77 -16.12 0.46 -8.06
C LYS A 77 -14.98 -0.38 -8.63
N GLY A 78 -13.74 -0.07 -8.27
CA GLY A 78 -12.60 -0.84 -8.71
C GLY A 78 -11.28 -0.41 -8.09
N TRP A 79 -10.22 -1.11 -8.48
CA TRP A 79 -8.86 -0.78 -8.08
C TRP A 79 -8.22 0.16 -9.09
N PHE A 80 -7.79 1.32 -8.63
CA PHE A 80 -7.10 2.32 -9.42
C PHE A 80 -5.66 2.43 -8.94
N GLN A 81 -4.70 2.26 -9.86
CA GLN A 81 -3.30 2.50 -9.54
C GLN A 81 -3.12 4.01 -9.30
N PHE A 82 -2.71 4.34 -8.08
CA PHE A 82 -2.52 5.71 -7.65
C PHE A 82 -1.06 6.14 -7.82
N ARG A 83 -0.11 5.29 -7.41
CA ARG A 83 1.34 5.57 -7.53
C ARG A 83 2.15 4.32 -7.87
N GLN A 84 3.35 4.52 -8.37
CA GLN A 84 4.39 3.50 -8.49
C GLN A 84 5.77 4.11 -8.25
N GLY A 85 6.73 3.31 -7.81
CA GLY A 85 8.09 3.77 -7.55
C GLY A 85 9.10 2.64 -7.38
N PRO A 86 10.40 2.96 -7.47
CA PRO A 86 11.47 2.00 -7.23
C PRO A 86 11.60 1.62 -5.75
N GLU A 87 11.12 2.46 -4.82
CA GLU A 87 11.10 2.17 -3.40
C GLU A 87 9.68 2.20 -2.82
N ILE A 88 9.48 1.45 -1.73
CA ILE A 88 8.20 1.42 -1.01
C ILE A 88 7.83 2.80 -0.44
N ILE A 89 8.83 3.60 -0.07
CA ILE A 89 8.62 4.93 0.52
C ILE A 89 8.11 5.93 -0.52
N ASP A 90 8.54 5.85 -1.77
CA ASP A 90 8.06 6.73 -2.86
C ASP A 90 6.54 6.61 -3.06
N CYS A 91 6.02 5.39 -2.90
CA CYS A 91 4.59 5.12 -2.99
C CYS A 91 3.80 5.70 -1.81
N LEU A 92 4.45 5.88 -0.65
CA LEU A 92 3.79 6.16 0.64
C LEU A 92 4.03 7.57 1.19
N ALA A 93 5.08 8.26 0.73
CA ALA A 93 5.47 9.59 1.18
C ALA A 93 4.34 10.64 1.05
N HIS A 94 3.39 10.40 0.15
CA HIS A 94 2.29 11.32 -0.14
C HIS A 94 0.90 10.73 0.14
N VAL A 95 0.81 9.62 0.88
CA VAL A 95 -0.48 9.11 1.40
C VAL A 95 -0.80 9.86 2.70
N GLU A 96 -0.86 11.17 2.61
CA GLU A 96 -1.74 11.92 3.49
C GLU A 96 -3.10 11.89 2.81
N PRO A 97 -4.20 11.56 3.51
CA PRO A 97 -5.49 12.09 3.11
C PRO A 97 -5.35 13.60 3.26
N THR A 98 -4.75 14.24 2.25
CA THR A 98 -4.95 15.66 2.07
C THR A 98 -6.46 15.81 2.00
N ASP A 99 -6.94 16.76 2.78
CA ASP A 99 -8.23 17.44 2.81
C ASP A 99 -8.77 17.87 1.42
N ARG A 100 -8.46 17.10 0.38
CA ARG A 100 -8.50 17.46 -1.04
C ARG A 100 -9.66 16.80 -1.77
N GLU A 101 -10.20 15.68 -1.26
CA GLU A 101 -11.52 15.20 -1.69
C GLU A 101 -12.63 16.14 -1.22
N ASP A 102 -12.43 16.85 -0.10
CA ASP A 102 -13.38 17.83 0.40
C ASP A 102 -13.42 19.12 -0.48
N ARG A 103 -12.32 19.46 -1.14
CA ARG A 103 -12.23 20.61 -2.06
C ARG A 103 -12.69 20.31 -3.49
N ALA A 104 -12.64 19.06 -3.94
CA ALA A 104 -13.14 18.66 -5.26
C ALA A 104 -14.67 18.67 -5.34
N LYS A 105 -15.36 18.53 -4.19
CA LYS A 105 -16.82 18.60 -4.09
C LYS A 105 -17.37 20.01 -3.89
N ARG A 106 -16.63 20.92 -3.24
CA ARG A 106 -17.05 22.32 -2.98
C ARG A 106 -16.91 23.29 -4.16
N ARG A 107 -16.55 22.82 -5.35
CA ARG A 107 -16.48 23.61 -6.60
C ARG A 107 -17.48 23.17 -7.66
N ALA A 108 -18.33 22.20 -7.33
CA ALA A 108 -19.41 21.71 -8.19
C ALA A 108 -20.81 22.05 -7.63
N ASP A 109 -20.87 22.96 -6.65
CA ASP A 109 -22.08 23.65 -6.17
C ASP A 109 -21.95 25.13 -6.52
#